data_AF-A0A8W8LH88-F1
#
_entry.id   AF-A0A8W8LH88-F1
#
_cell.length_a   1.000
_cell.length_b   1.000
_cell.length_c   1.000
_cell.angle_alpha   90.00
_cell.angle_beta   90.00
_cell.angle_gamma   90.00
#
_symmetry.space_group_name_H-M   'P 1'
#
loop_
_entity.id
_entity.type
_entity.pdbx_description
1 polymer ?
#
loop_
_entity_poly.entity_id
_entity_poly.type
_entity_poly.pdbx_seq_one_letter_code
_entity_poly.pdbx_strand_id
1 'polypeptide(L)'
;MDLSLQKKRWRPEIAPPDEEVITEGQKQLKNLLDKQLQKDVTIQQQLSQKRTFTSASAHCPAVNSLSGLTSLDQFQEVDKLDAYTEELKKCGLTDEEIQLKMMADDSNKPQKKRNFGIDPSIMEERLQKIQEKIEKKNVDLDQKDKFHGQKALTRHEMELERSLLRTKVKLAANKLPANNEFSCIFIDYELKLFEPDCII
;
A
#
# COMPACT_ATOMS: atom_id res chain seq x y z
N MET A 1 -35.58 57.62 6.51
CA MET A 1 -34.11 57.75 6.40
C MET A 1 -33.48 56.51 6.99
N ASP A 2 -32.68 55.85 6.18
CA ASP A 2 -32.08 54.52 6.38
C ASP A 2 -31.02 54.47 7.48
N LEU A 3 -31.00 53.37 8.22
CA LEU A 3 -29.83 52.88 8.95
C LEU A 3 -29.68 51.38 8.67
N SER A 4 -29.17 51.08 7.47
CA SER A 4 -28.76 49.74 7.08
C SER A 4 -27.59 49.29 7.95
N LEU A 5 -27.91 48.42 8.92
CA LEU A 5 -26.94 47.68 9.72
C LEU A 5 -26.15 46.74 8.80
N GLN A 6 -25.09 47.26 8.21
CA GLN A 6 -24.07 46.46 7.57
C GLN A 6 -23.43 45.57 8.64
N LYS A 7 -23.85 44.30 8.68
CA LYS A 7 -23.14 43.22 9.35
C LYS A 7 -21.73 43.18 8.74
N LYS A 8 -20.79 43.86 9.40
CA LYS A 8 -19.36 43.74 9.12
C LYS A 8 -19.01 42.28 9.35
N ARG A 9 -18.85 41.54 8.24
CA ARG A 9 -18.35 40.19 8.22
C ARG A 9 -16.91 40.26 8.71
N TRP A 10 -16.69 40.06 10.01
CA TRP A 10 -15.36 39.91 10.56
C TRP A 10 -14.70 38.72 9.86
N ARG A 11 -13.90 38.98 8.82
CA ARG A 11 -12.74 38.15 8.57
C ARG A 11 -11.67 38.70 9.51
N PRO A 12 -11.17 37.92 10.47
CA PRO A 12 -9.86 38.20 11.02
C PRO A 12 -8.91 38.20 9.83
N GLU A 13 -8.32 39.34 9.52
CA GLU A 13 -7.08 39.35 8.75
C GLU A 13 -6.10 38.55 9.60
N ILE A 14 -5.80 37.34 9.16
CA ILE A 14 -4.82 36.48 9.81
C ILE A 14 -3.51 37.23 9.63
N ALA A 15 -3.07 37.92 10.69
CA ALA A 15 -1.77 38.54 10.74
C ALA A 15 -0.73 37.48 10.33
N PRO A 16 0.25 37.83 9.47
CA PRO A 16 1.29 36.89 9.11
C PRO A 16 1.94 36.39 10.41
N PRO A 17 2.05 35.06 10.60
CA PRO A 17 2.63 34.52 11.82
C PRO A 17 4.07 35.06 12.00
N ASP A 18 4.40 35.51 13.20
CA ASP A 18 5.72 36.09 13.54
C ASP A 18 6.85 35.04 13.51
N GLU A 19 6.49 33.76 13.47
CA GLU A 19 7.40 32.63 13.30
C GLU A 19 7.37 32.16 11.84
N GLU A 20 8.53 31.93 11.23
CA GLU A 20 8.64 31.29 9.91
C GLU A 20 8.02 29.89 9.98
N VAL A 21 6.75 29.78 9.58
CA VAL A 21 6.01 28.51 9.61
C VAL A 21 6.66 27.52 8.63
N ILE A 22 7.37 26.54 9.19
CA ILE A 22 8.08 25.53 8.40
C ILE A 22 7.10 24.48 7.90
N THR A 23 6.99 24.37 6.58
CA THR A 23 6.16 23.36 5.93
C THR A 23 6.79 21.97 6.02
N GLU A 24 5.99 20.91 5.88
CA GLU A 24 6.51 19.55 5.78
C GLU A 24 7.41 19.39 4.56
N GLY A 25 7.05 20.03 3.44
CA GLY A 25 7.92 20.10 2.26
C GLY A 25 9.30 20.69 2.58
N GLN A 26 9.35 21.79 3.34
CA GLN A 26 10.61 22.41 3.77
C GLN A 26 11.40 21.52 4.73
N LYS A 27 10.71 20.83 5.66
CA LYS A 27 11.36 19.86 6.55
C LYS A 27 11.98 18.69 5.77
N GLN A 28 11.27 18.17 4.77
CA GLN A 28 11.79 17.09 3.92
C GLN A 28 13.00 17.56 3.11
N LEU A 29 12.95 18.77 2.52
CA LEU A 29 14.09 19.34 1.80
C LEU A 29 15.31 19.55 2.71
N LYS A 30 15.09 20.05 3.93
CA LYS A 30 16.16 20.20 4.92
C LYS A 30 16.78 18.84 5.26
N ASN A 31 15.97 17.83 5.53
CA ASN A 31 16.47 16.47 5.79
C ASN A 31 17.27 15.90 4.62
N LEU A 32 16.87 16.16 3.37
CA LEU A 32 17.61 15.74 2.19
C LEU A 32 18.97 16.45 2.10
N LEU A 33 19.00 17.75 2.36
CA LEU A 33 20.23 18.53 2.37
C LEU A 33 21.19 18.03 3.45
N ASP A 34 20.69 17.81 4.67
CA ASP A 34 21.49 17.28 5.78
C ASP A 34 22.13 15.93 5.42
N LYS A 35 21.37 15.04 4.76
CA LYS A 35 21.89 13.76 4.25
C LYS A 35 22.96 13.92 3.17
N GLN A 36 22.85 14.94 2.30
CA GLN A 36 23.86 15.21 1.27
C GLN A 36 25.15 15.78 1.84
N LEU A 37 25.07 16.53 2.94
CA LEU A 37 26.24 17.12 3.60
C LEU A 37 27.00 16.14 4.50
N GLN A 38 26.38 15.03 4.89
CA GLN A 38 27.02 13.98 5.68
C GLN A 38 28.09 13.25 4.86
N LYS A 39 29.36 13.45 5.24
CA LYS A 39 30.53 12.80 4.61
C LYS A 39 30.98 11.53 5.32
N ASP A 40 30.58 11.34 6.58
CA ASP A 40 31.03 10.25 7.45
C ASP A 40 30.02 9.09 7.49
N VAL A 41 29.53 8.65 6.33
CA VAL A 41 28.53 7.56 6.24
C VAL A 41 29.23 6.22 5.99
N THR A 42 28.95 5.24 6.83
CA THR A 42 29.46 3.87 6.64
C THR A 42 28.61 3.08 5.65
N ILE A 43 29.21 2.06 4.99
CA ILE A 43 28.50 1.18 4.05
C ILE A 43 27.30 0.50 4.73
N GLN A 44 27.46 0.05 5.97
CA GLN A 44 26.39 -0.58 6.76
C GLN A 44 25.22 0.36 6.99
N GLN A 45 25.49 1.64 7.30
CA GLN A 45 24.48 2.66 7.51
C GLN A 45 23.74 3.04 6.22
N GLN A 46 24.40 2.92 5.07
CA GLN A 46 23.75 3.12 3.77
C GLN A 46 22.88 1.93 3.38
N LEU A 47 23.35 0.70 3.65
CA LEU A 47 22.58 -0.52 3.39
C LEU A 47 21.33 -0.62 4.25
N SER A 48 21.38 -0.19 5.51
CA SER A 48 20.20 -0.17 6.39
C SER A 48 19.14 0.85 5.97
N GLN A 49 19.53 1.94 5.29
CA GLN A 49 18.60 2.94 4.74
C GLN A 49 18.07 2.57 3.35
N LYS A 50 18.77 1.69 2.62
CA LYS A 50 18.39 1.30 1.27
C LYS A 50 17.15 0.42 1.30
N ARG A 51 16.10 0.88 0.64
CA ARG A 51 14.91 0.05 0.39
C ARG A 51 15.24 -0.92 -0.73
N THR A 52 15.02 -2.20 -0.51
CA THR A 52 15.12 -3.23 -1.54
C THR A 52 13.72 -3.59 -2.00
N PHE A 53 13.55 -3.67 -3.32
CA PHE A 53 12.39 -4.34 -3.89
C PHE A 53 12.64 -5.83 -3.79
N THR A 54 11.76 -6.56 -3.11
CA THR A 54 11.75 -8.02 -3.16
C THR A 54 11.14 -8.43 -4.49
N SER A 55 11.74 -9.42 -5.16
CA SER A 55 11.14 -10.00 -6.35
C SER A 55 9.71 -10.44 -6.04
N ALA A 56 8.78 -10.14 -6.94
CA ALA A 56 7.47 -10.76 -6.91
C ALA A 56 7.66 -12.28 -7.02
N SER A 57 6.83 -13.05 -6.32
CA SER A 57 6.74 -14.49 -6.54
C SER A 57 6.31 -14.71 -7.99
N ALA A 58 7.17 -15.33 -8.80
CA ALA A 58 6.81 -15.67 -10.16
C ALA A 58 5.73 -16.77 -10.12
N HIS A 59 4.53 -16.45 -10.62
CA HIS A 59 3.47 -17.42 -10.81
C HIS A 59 3.89 -18.39 -11.92
N CYS A 60 4.13 -19.64 -11.56
CA CYS A 60 4.48 -20.71 -12.49
C CYS A 60 3.28 -21.66 -12.59
N PRO A 61 2.35 -21.44 -13.54
CA PRO A 61 1.16 -22.28 -13.65
C PRO A 61 1.55 -23.74 -13.89
N ALA A 62 0.68 -24.66 -13.50
CA ALA A 62 0.88 -26.11 -13.63
C ALA A 62 0.78 -26.62 -15.09
N VAL A 63 1.46 -25.97 -16.04
CA VAL A 63 1.42 -26.25 -17.49
C VAL A 63 1.77 -27.70 -17.81
N ASN A 64 2.70 -28.28 -17.05
CA ASN A 64 3.09 -29.69 -17.21
C ASN A 64 1.96 -30.66 -16.84
N SER A 65 1.15 -30.30 -15.84
CA SER A 65 0.01 -31.12 -15.36
C SER A 65 -1.20 -31.02 -16.29
N LEU A 66 -1.27 -29.97 -17.12
CA LEU A 66 -2.34 -29.77 -18.11
C LEU A 66 -2.14 -30.57 -19.40
N SER A 67 -0.94 -31.10 -19.63
CA SER A 67 -0.61 -31.87 -20.83
C SER A 67 -1.38 -33.20 -20.85
N GLY A 68 -2.19 -33.43 -21.88
CA GLY A 68 -2.92 -34.68 -22.08
C GLY A 68 -4.28 -34.78 -21.39
N LEU A 69 -4.73 -33.71 -20.72
CA LEU A 69 -6.11 -33.63 -20.22
C LEU A 69 -7.10 -33.46 -21.38
N THR A 70 -8.18 -34.23 -21.35
CA THR A 70 -9.20 -34.24 -22.43
C THR A 70 -10.59 -33.86 -21.95
N SER A 71 -10.82 -33.81 -20.63
CA SER A 71 -12.10 -33.41 -20.03
C SER A 71 -12.00 -32.07 -19.31
N LEU A 72 -13.08 -31.29 -19.37
CA LEU A 72 -13.20 -30.02 -18.65
C LEU A 72 -13.11 -30.22 -17.14
N ASP A 73 -13.69 -31.29 -16.60
CA ASP A 73 -13.67 -31.56 -15.16
C ASP A 73 -12.24 -31.75 -14.65
N GLN A 74 -11.41 -32.46 -15.42
CA GLN A 74 -10.00 -32.65 -15.10
C GLN A 74 -9.22 -31.34 -15.13
N PHE A 75 -9.52 -30.47 -16.09
CA PHE A 75 -8.93 -29.14 -16.16
C PHE A 75 -9.30 -28.31 -14.92
N GLN A 76 -10.58 -28.30 -14.53
CA GLN A 76 -11.06 -27.56 -13.35
C GLN A 76 -10.43 -28.07 -12.05
N GLU A 77 -10.18 -29.37 -11.93
CA GLU A 77 -9.47 -29.93 -10.77
C GLU A 77 -8.03 -29.42 -10.70
N VAL A 78 -7.31 -29.44 -11.82
CA VAL A 78 -5.92 -28.92 -11.86
C VAL A 78 -5.88 -27.42 -11.58
N ASP A 79 -6.80 -26.64 -12.15
CA ASP A 79 -6.88 -25.19 -11.95
C ASP A 79 -7.17 -24.82 -10.48
N LYS A 80 -8.08 -25.55 -9.82
CA LYS A 80 -8.36 -25.38 -8.38
C LYS A 80 -7.15 -25.70 -7.52
N LEU A 81 -6.42 -26.78 -7.85
CA LEU A 81 -5.21 -27.15 -7.12
C LEU A 81 -4.11 -26.11 -7.34
N ASP A 82 -3.93 -25.62 -8.57
CA ASP A 82 -2.93 -24.60 -8.89
C ASP A 82 -3.24 -23.31 -8.13
N ALA A 83 -4.49 -22.83 -8.17
CA ALA A 83 -4.95 -21.67 -7.41
C ALA A 83 -4.70 -21.83 -5.90
N TYR A 84 -5.02 -23.00 -5.33
CA TYR A 84 -4.77 -23.29 -3.92
C TYR A 84 -3.28 -23.29 -3.58
N THR A 85 -2.43 -23.88 -4.42
CA THR A 85 -0.98 -23.85 -4.20
C THR A 85 -0.40 -22.44 -4.26
N GLU A 86 -0.92 -21.60 -5.16
CA GLU A 86 -0.51 -20.20 -5.26
C GLU A 86 -0.96 -19.37 -4.06
N GLU A 87 -2.14 -19.62 -3.51
CA GLU A 87 -2.57 -19.03 -2.23
C GLU A 87 -1.62 -19.40 -1.09
N LEU A 88 -1.22 -20.67 -1.00
CA LEU A 88 -0.27 -21.13 0.00
C LEU A 88 1.13 -20.50 -0.21
N LYS A 89 1.59 -20.33 -1.45
CA LYS A 89 2.85 -19.63 -1.76
C LYS A 89 2.79 -18.16 -1.37
N LYS A 90 1.67 -17.47 -1.60
CA LYS A 90 1.45 -16.08 -1.15
C LYS A 90 1.52 -15.96 0.38
N CYS A 91 1.18 -17.03 1.10
CA CYS A 91 1.36 -17.12 2.55
C CYS A 91 2.83 -17.24 2.99
N GLY A 92 3.78 -17.39 2.06
CA GLY A 92 5.20 -17.53 2.36
C GLY A 92 5.60 -18.93 2.83
N LEU A 93 4.80 -19.94 2.49
CA LEU A 93 5.10 -21.35 2.76
C LEU A 93 6.17 -21.86 1.78
N THR A 94 7.02 -22.77 2.25
CA THR A 94 7.98 -23.47 1.38
C THR A 94 7.31 -24.62 0.64
N ASP A 95 7.88 -25.06 -0.48
CA ASP A 95 7.30 -26.17 -1.28
C ASP A 95 7.08 -27.46 -0.46
N GLU A 96 7.96 -27.74 0.51
CA GLU A 96 7.80 -28.86 1.45
C GLU A 96 6.59 -28.68 2.38
N GLU A 97 6.37 -27.46 2.88
CA GLU A 97 5.25 -27.12 3.75
C GLU A 97 3.92 -27.17 2.99
N ILE A 98 3.91 -26.71 1.73
CA ILE A 98 2.75 -26.79 0.84
C ILE A 98 2.36 -28.25 0.60
N GLN A 99 3.32 -29.11 0.27
CA GLN A 99 3.05 -30.54 0.08
C GLN A 99 2.49 -31.19 1.36
N LEU A 100 3.06 -30.86 2.52
CA LEU A 100 2.57 -31.39 3.80
C LEU A 100 1.13 -30.94 4.09
N LYS A 101 0.80 -29.67 3.81
CA LYS A 101 -0.55 -29.13 3.96
C LYS A 101 -1.54 -29.79 3.00
N MET A 102 -1.19 -29.93 1.73
CA MET A 102 -2.02 -30.63 0.73
C MET A 102 -2.30 -32.07 1.16
N MET A 103 -1.29 -32.81 1.61
CA MET A 103 -1.46 -34.17 2.10
C MET A 103 -2.38 -34.24 3.32
N ALA A 104 -2.29 -33.27 4.24
CA ALA A 104 -3.16 -33.20 5.41
C ALA A 104 -4.61 -32.90 5.03
N ASP A 105 -4.85 -31.96 4.11
CA ASP A 105 -6.20 -31.60 3.66
C ASP A 105 -6.84 -32.74 2.83
N ASP A 106 -6.03 -33.44 2.02
CA ASP A 106 -6.43 -34.65 1.30
C ASP A 106 -6.68 -35.85 2.21
N SER A 107 -6.07 -35.90 3.40
CA SER A 107 -6.19 -37.03 4.35
C SER A 107 -7.59 -37.19 4.97
N ASN A 108 -8.51 -36.24 4.72
CA ASN A 108 -9.94 -36.46 4.91
C ASN A 108 -10.52 -37.53 3.94
N LYS A 109 -9.74 -37.96 2.93
CA LYS A 109 -9.93 -39.19 2.15
C LYS A 109 -8.92 -40.25 2.63
N PRO A 110 -9.31 -41.54 2.76
CA PRO A 110 -8.43 -42.58 3.30
C PRO A 110 -7.24 -42.83 2.35
N GLN A 111 -6.08 -42.21 2.61
CA GLN A 111 -4.85 -42.41 1.85
C GLN A 111 -3.68 -42.85 2.75
N LYS A 112 -2.82 -43.69 2.16
CA LYS A 112 -1.84 -44.55 2.81
C LYS A 112 -0.74 -43.75 3.49
N LYS A 113 -0.46 -44.08 4.77
CA LYS A 113 0.64 -43.56 5.59
C LYS A 113 1.98 -43.67 4.85
N ARG A 114 2.42 -42.62 4.16
CA ARG A 114 3.76 -42.52 3.54
C ARG A 114 4.85 -42.17 4.56
N ASN A 115 4.46 -41.73 5.75
CA ASN A 115 5.37 -41.28 6.80
C ASN A 115 5.62 -42.41 7.80
N PHE A 116 6.32 -43.45 7.36
CA PHE A 116 6.76 -44.52 8.27
C PHE A 116 7.89 -43.98 9.16
N GLY A 117 7.63 -43.84 10.47
CA GLY A 117 8.66 -43.57 11.49
C GLY A 117 8.76 -42.14 12.02
N ILE A 118 7.92 -41.20 11.56
CA ILE A 118 7.82 -39.86 12.17
C ILE A 118 6.79 -39.93 13.30
N ASP A 119 7.14 -39.38 14.47
CA ASP A 119 6.24 -39.22 15.59
C ASP A 119 5.03 -38.35 15.17
N PRO A 120 3.79 -38.83 15.33
CA PRO A 120 2.60 -38.05 14.99
C PRO A 120 2.56 -36.67 15.67
N SER A 121 3.12 -36.54 16.88
CA SER A 121 3.19 -35.28 17.61
C SER A 121 4.02 -34.21 16.88
N ILE A 122 5.16 -34.61 16.33
CA ILE A 122 6.04 -33.71 15.55
C ILE A 122 5.35 -33.30 14.24
N MET A 123 4.57 -34.20 13.63
CA MET A 123 3.84 -33.88 12.42
C MET A 123 2.72 -32.86 12.69
N GLU A 124 2.01 -33.02 13.81
CA GLU A 124 0.98 -32.08 14.25
C GLU A 124 1.58 -30.71 14.58
N GLU A 125 2.72 -30.65 15.27
CA GLU A 125 3.44 -29.39 15.54
C GLU A 125 3.82 -28.67 14.23
N ARG A 126 4.29 -29.40 13.22
CA ARG A 126 4.62 -28.80 11.91
C ARG A 126 3.37 -28.26 11.21
N LEU A 127 2.25 -28.97 11.27
CA LEU A 127 0.97 -28.50 10.72
C LEU A 127 0.44 -27.27 11.46
N GLN A 128 0.60 -27.21 12.79
CA GLN A 128 0.25 -26.02 13.58
C GLN A 128 1.10 -24.81 13.17
N LYS A 129 2.41 -24.98 13.00
CA LYS A 129 3.28 -23.89 12.51
C LYS A 129 2.89 -23.40 11.11
N ILE A 130 2.48 -24.30 10.24
CA ILE A 130 1.96 -23.95 8.90
C ILE A 130 0.68 -23.12 9.04
N GLN A 131 -0.23 -23.54 9.91
CA GLN A 131 -1.49 -22.84 10.16
C GLN A 131 -1.25 -21.43 10.73
N GLU A 132 -0.35 -21.30 11.71
CA GLU A 132 0.05 -20.01 12.28
C GLU A 132 0.63 -19.05 11.21
N LYS A 133 1.44 -19.56 10.27
CA LYS A 133 1.98 -18.76 9.16
C LYS A 133 0.86 -18.21 8.27
N ILE A 134 -0.10 -19.06 7.92
CA ILE A 134 -1.26 -18.68 7.09
C ILE A 134 -2.08 -17.60 7.81
N GLU A 135 -2.42 -17.82 9.08
CA GLU A 135 -3.20 -16.89 9.88
C GLU A 135 -2.49 -15.54 10.04
N LYS A 136 -1.20 -15.56 10.36
CA LYS A 136 -0.39 -14.34 10.45
C LYS A 136 -0.41 -13.56 9.14
N LYS A 137 -0.24 -14.24 8.00
CA LYS A 137 -0.25 -13.56 6.70
C LYS A 137 -1.64 -13.00 6.38
N ASN A 138 -2.72 -13.71 6.70
CA ASN A 138 -4.08 -13.21 6.51
C ASN A 138 -4.36 -11.96 7.35
N VAL A 139 -3.88 -11.92 8.60
CA VAL A 139 -3.93 -10.71 9.44
C VAL A 139 -3.14 -9.56 8.81
N ASP A 140 -1.97 -9.84 8.25
CA ASP A 140 -1.16 -8.82 7.57
C ASP A 140 -1.84 -8.31 6.28
N LEU A 141 -2.55 -9.17 5.54
CA LEU A 141 -3.29 -8.81 4.32
C LEU A 141 -4.57 -8.02 4.60
N ASP A 142 -5.25 -8.29 5.72
CA ASP A 142 -6.43 -7.53 6.16
C ASP A 142 -6.06 -6.09 6.60
N GLN A 143 -4.83 -5.90 7.06
CA GLN A 143 -4.31 -4.57 7.33
C GLN A 143 -4.13 -3.78 6.03
N LYS A 144 -4.81 -2.63 5.93
CA LYS A 144 -4.64 -1.69 4.80
C LYS A 144 -3.16 -1.40 4.57
N ASP A 145 -2.74 -1.53 3.31
CA ASP A 145 -1.37 -1.25 2.88
C ASP A 145 -0.91 0.13 3.38
N LYS A 146 -0.01 0.12 4.36
CA LYS A 146 0.72 1.32 4.77
C LYS A 146 1.96 1.38 3.89
N PHE A 147 2.01 2.37 3.00
CA PHE A 147 3.23 2.64 2.27
C PHE A 147 4.35 2.96 3.27
N HIS A 148 5.41 2.16 3.20
CA HIS A 148 6.52 2.25 4.12
C HIS A 148 7.17 3.64 4.02
N GLY A 149 7.24 4.34 5.16
CA GLY A 149 7.79 5.69 5.30
C GLY A 149 6.92 6.83 4.77
N GLN A 150 5.63 6.61 4.52
CA GLN A 150 4.68 7.73 4.52
C GLN A 150 4.48 8.22 5.95
N LYS A 151 4.83 9.48 6.21
CA LYS A 151 4.49 10.15 7.45
C LYS A 151 3.01 10.55 7.38
N ALA A 152 2.19 10.01 8.27
CA ALA A 152 0.83 10.51 8.46
C ALA A 152 0.92 11.93 9.01
N LEU A 153 0.43 12.91 8.22
CA LEU A 153 0.42 14.30 8.66
C LEU A 153 -0.65 14.52 9.72
N THR A 154 -0.30 15.26 10.76
CA THR A 154 -1.27 15.74 11.74
C THR A 154 -2.25 16.71 11.08
N ARG A 155 -3.43 16.88 11.69
CA ARG A 155 -4.45 17.81 11.18
C ARG A 155 -3.89 19.24 11.00
N HIS A 156 -3.06 19.69 11.94
CA HIS A 156 -2.44 21.00 11.89
C HIS A 156 -1.43 21.11 10.73
N GLU A 157 -0.52 20.14 10.57
CA GLU A 157 0.42 20.10 9.44
C GLU A 157 -0.32 20.09 8.10
N MET A 158 -1.41 19.33 7.99
CA MET A 158 -2.25 19.30 6.79
C MET A 158 -2.91 20.65 6.49
N GLU A 159 -3.39 21.36 7.51
CA GLU A 159 -4.01 22.67 7.38
C GLU A 159 -3.00 23.73 6.94
N LEU A 160 -1.77 23.68 7.46
CA LEU A 160 -0.67 24.54 7.03
C LEU A 160 -0.34 24.36 5.55
N GLU A 161 -0.15 23.12 5.08
CA GLU A 161 0.09 22.84 3.66
C GLU A 161 -1.05 23.34 2.77
N ARG A 162 -2.30 23.09 3.18
CA ARG A 162 -3.51 23.54 2.43
C ARG A 162 -3.62 25.07 2.38
N SER A 163 -3.32 25.76 3.47
CA SER A 163 -3.40 27.22 3.52
C SER A 163 -2.38 27.88 2.59
N LEU A 164 -1.15 27.37 2.54
CA LEU A 164 -0.09 27.87 1.67
C LEU A 164 -0.33 27.59 0.19
N LEU A 165 -0.90 26.43 -0.16
CA LEU A 165 -1.30 26.16 -1.54
C LEU A 165 -2.40 27.14 -1.98
N ARG A 166 -3.39 27.40 -1.11
CA ARG A 166 -4.47 28.37 -1.40
C ARG A 166 -3.95 29.80 -1.56
N THR A 167 -2.96 30.23 -0.78
CA THR A 167 -2.37 31.58 -0.91
C THR A 167 -1.51 31.71 -2.16
N LYS A 168 -0.70 30.70 -2.49
CA LYS A 168 0.09 30.67 -3.74
C LYS A 168 -0.77 30.71 -4.99
N VAL A 169 -1.87 29.95 -5.03
CA VAL A 169 -2.82 29.98 -6.17
C VAL A 169 -3.42 31.37 -6.37
N LYS A 170 -3.78 32.06 -5.28
CA LYS A 170 -4.30 33.43 -5.35
C LYS A 170 -3.23 34.44 -5.81
N LEU A 171 -1.99 34.29 -5.36
CA LEU A 171 -0.88 35.14 -5.79
C LEU A 171 -0.52 34.92 -7.27
N ALA A 172 -0.65 33.69 -7.78
CA ALA A 172 -0.46 33.38 -9.19
C ALA A 172 -1.59 33.96 -10.05
N ALA A 173 -2.85 33.87 -9.60
CA ALA A 173 -3.99 34.47 -10.29
C ALA A 173 -3.90 36.01 -10.36
N ASN A 174 -3.35 36.65 -9.31
CA ASN A 174 -3.17 38.10 -9.26
C ASN A 174 -1.91 38.61 -10.00
N LYS A 175 -1.06 37.72 -10.54
CA LYS A 175 0.14 38.07 -11.32
C LYS A 175 -0.06 37.95 -12.84
N LEU A 176 -1.24 37.56 -13.32
CA LEU A 176 -1.56 37.60 -14.74
C LEU A 176 -1.65 39.08 -15.17
N PRO A 177 -0.86 39.53 -16.16
CA PRO A 177 -1.01 40.87 -16.69
C PRO A 177 -2.41 41.01 -17.29
N ALA A 178 -3.13 42.07 -16.91
CA ALA A 178 -4.50 42.37 -17.35
C ALA A 178 -4.64 42.68 -18.85
N ASN A 179 -3.65 42.36 -19.67
CA ASN A 179 -3.64 42.61 -21.11
C ASN A 179 -3.29 41.30 -21.81
N ASN A 180 -4.30 40.47 -22.05
CA ASN A 180 -4.45 39.69 -23.27
C ASN A 180 -5.84 39.06 -23.26
N GLU A 181 -6.68 39.55 -24.16
CA GLU A 181 -7.96 38.94 -24.55
C GLU A 181 -7.68 37.59 -25.22
N PHE A 182 -7.38 36.56 -24.44
CA PHE A 182 -7.46 35.18 -24.91
C PHE A 182 -8.20 34.35 -23.87
N SER A 183 -9.46 34.08 -24.22
CA SER A 183 -10.37 33.07 -23.72
C SER A 183 -10.00 32.41 -22.40
N CYS A 184 -10.82 32.68 -21.39
CA CYS A 184 -11.11 31.74 -20.32
C CYS A 184 -11.53 30.39 -20.92
N ILE A 185 -10.56 29.51 -21.19
CA ILE A 185 -10.85 28.08 -21.17
C ILE A 185 -10.90 27.74 -19.69
N PHE A 186 -12.10 27.84 -19.15
CA PHE A 186 -12.51 27.11 -17.96
C PHE A 186 -11.99 25.68 -18.11
N ILE A 187 -10.96 25.33 -17.36
CA ILE A 187 -10.77 23.94 -16.99
C ILE A 187 -11.49 23.78 -15.66
N ASP A 188 -12.80 23.56 -15.77
CA ASP A 188 -13.57 22.89 -14.73
C ASP A 188 -13.00 21.47 -14.60
N TYR A 189 -11.94 21.30 -13.81
CA TYR A 189 -11.71 20.00 -13.17
C TYR A 189 -12.68 19.91 -12.00
N GLU A 190 -13.89 19.52 -12.38
CA GLU A 190 -14.95 19.02 -11.52
C GLU A 190 -14.35 17.90 -10.66
N LEU A 191 -14.18 18.19 -9.36
CA LEU A 191 -13.98 17.18 -8.31
C LEU A 191 -15.28 16.38 -8.17
N LYS A 192 -15.55 15.51 -9.15
CA LYS A 192 -16.56 14.45 -9.05
C LYS A 192 -15.87 13.14 -8.75
N LEU A 193 -16.09 12.69 -7.52
CA LEU A 193 -16.37 11.30 -7.14
C LEU A 193 -15.28 10.26 -7.46
N PHE A 194 -14.60 9.82 -6.40
CA PHE A 194 -14.28 8.41 -6.25
C PHE A 194 -14.44 8.02 -4.77
N GLU A 195 -15.70 7.87 -4.37
CA GLU A 195 -16.07 6.98 -3.27
C GLU A 195 -16.48 5.61 -3.87
N PRO A 196 -16.41 4.55 -3.05
CA PRO A 196 -15.98 3.21 -3.42
C PRO A 196 -17.14 2.34 -3.87
N ASP A 197 -16.90 1.43 -4.81
CA ASP A 197 -17.61 0.14 -4.90
C ASP A 197 -16.90 -0.73 -5.96
N CYS A 198 -16.50 -1.92 -5.52
CA CYS A 198 -16.47 -3.23 -6.20
C CYS A 198 -15.90 -3.30 -7.65
N ILE A 199 -15.12 -4.31 -8.04
CA ILE A 199 -15.62 -5.63 -8.43
C ILE A 199 -14.43 -6.45 -9.03
N ILE A 200 -14.42 -7.76 -8.68
CA ILE A 200 -13.80 -8.97 -9.32
C ILE A 200 -12.28 -9.11 -9.32
#